data_AF-A0A958GA54-F1
#
_entry.id   AF-A0A958GA54-F1
#
_cell.length_a   1.000
_cell.length_b   1.000
_cell.length_c   1.000
_cell.angle_alpha   90.00
_cell.angle_beta   90.00
_cell.angle_gamma   90.00
#
_symmetry.space_group_name_H-M   'P 1'
#
loop_
_entity.id
_entity.type
_entity.pdbx_description
1 polymer ?
#
loop_
_entity_poly.entity_id
_entity_poly.type
_entity_poly.pdbx_seq_one_letter_code
_entity_poly.pdbx_strand_id
1 'polypeptide(L)'
;ALGLTDPVGGELLRMGTSPDQSRPSRIIGVMKDFHFESLRQTIRPMAIYLSTPQIRGRYTSVRIAPGDISGTVANVEKIWKEFAGGQAFEYVFFDQEFSRLYATEQRTGQILTIFSVLAILIACLGLFGLASFTTEQRTKEIGIRKVLGASVGSVVVLLFKEFAKWVLIATVLAWGLAYYAAGQWLQNFAYRVDVDLLIFLGAAILALIIAFITVSY
;
A
#
# COMPACT_ATOMS: atom_id res chain seq x y z
N ALA A 1 -14.28 -14.05 -19.00
CA ALA A 1 -13.63 -13.03 -19.86
C ALA A 1 -13.33 -13.52 -21.29
N LEU A 2 -13.18 -14.83 -21.55
CA LEU A 2 -13.25 -15.39 -22.92
C LEU A 2 -14.33 -16.46 -23.11
N GLY A 3 -14.98 -16.92 -22.04
CA GLY A 3 -16.12 -17.86 -22.10
C GLY A 3 -15.76 -19.29 -22.51
N LEU A 4 -14.47 -19.61 -22.67
CA LEU A 4 -14.00 -20.91 -23.11
C LEU A 4 -13.96 -21.91 -21.95
N THR A 5 -14.68 -23.02 -22.09
CA THR A 5 -14.56 -24.20 -21.23
C THR A 5 -13.53 -25.14 -21.85
N ASP A 6 -12.46 -25.43 -21.13
CA ASP A 6 -11.27 -26.17 -21.61
C ASP A 6 -10.63 -25.59 -22.91
N PRO A 7 -9.98 -24.41 -22.82
CA PRO A 7 -9.44 -23.71 -23.98
C PRO A 7 -8.21 -24.40 -24.62
N VAL A 8 -7.58 -25.39 -23.96
CA VAL A 8 -6.33 -25.98 -24.46
C VAL A 8 -6.62 -26.82 -25.70
N GLY A 9 -5.93 -26.53 -26.80
CA GLY A 9 -6.16 -27.18 -28.08
C GLY A 9 -7.19 -26.48 -28.98
N GLY A 10 -7.96 -25.51 -28.46
CA GLY A 10 -8.85 -24.66 -29.24
C GLY A 10 -8.11 -23.63 -30.10
N GLU A 11 -8.86 -22.91 -30.95
CA GLU A 11 -8.32 -21.84 -31.80
C GLU A 11 -8.86 -20.47 -31.36
N LEU A 12 -7.96 -19.49 -31.32
CA LEU A 12 -8.29 -18.07 -31.19
C LEU A 12 -7.90 -17.35 -32.48
N LEU A 13 -8.82 -16.56 -33.01
CA LEU A 13 -8.51 -15.67 -34.13
C LEU A 13 -7.61 -14.54 -33.62
N ARG A 14 -6.38 -14.53 -34.09
CA ARG A 14 -5.48 -13.40 -33.87
C ARG A 14 -5.91 -12.27 -34.78
N MET A 15 -6.54 -11.24 -34.22
CA MET A 15 -6.87 -10.02 -34.97
C MET A 15 -5.58 -9.38 -35.50
N GLY A 16 -5.51 -9.23 -36.83
CA GLY A 16 -4.48 -8.42 -37.48
C GLY A 16 -4.83 -6.93 -37.46
N THR A 17 -3.96 -6.08 -38.01
CA THR A 17 -4.24 -4.65 -38.23
C THR A 17 -5.33 -4.39 -39.29
N SER A 18 -5.79 -5.42 -39.98
CA SER A 18 -6.93 -5.39 -40.90
C SER A 18 -7.75 -6.69 -40.76
N PRO A 19 -9.08 -6.68 -41.02
CA PRO A 19 -9.94 -7.84 -40.85
C PRO A 19 -9.45 -9.09 -41.60
N ASP A 20 -8.87 -8.86 -42.79
CA ASP A 20 -8.38 -9.89 -43.73
C ASP A 20 -7.03 -10.53 -43.32
N GLN A 21 -6.35 -9.99 -42.30
CA GLN A 21 -5.08 -10.52 -41.78
C GLN A 21 -5.26 -11.37 -40.52
N SER A 22 -6.51 -11.66 -40.14
CA SER A 22 -6.80 -12.44 -38.95
C SER A 22 -6.40 -13.90 -39.17
N ARG A 23 -5.47 -14.42 -38.36
CA ARG A 23 -4.99 -15.81 -38.49
C ARG A 23 -5.43 -16.66 -37.29
N PRO A 24 -5.92 -17.89 -37.49
CA PRO A 24 -6.19 -18.79 -36.39
C PRO A 24 -4.88 -19.11 -35.66
N SER A 25 -4.90 -19.00 -34.34
CA SER A 25 -3.79 -19.32 -33.44
C SER A 25 -4.26 -20.38 -32.45
N ARG A 26 -3.53 -21.49 -32.37
CA ARG A 26 -3.85 -22.58 -31.45
C ARG A 26 -3.46 -22.21 -30.03
N ILE A 27 -4.36 -22.45 -29.08
CA ILE A 27 -4.10 -22.33 -27.66
C ILE A 27 -3.29 -23.55 -27.22
N ILE A 28 -2.05 -23.34 -26.82
CA ILE A 28 -1.13 -24.42 -26.38
C ILE A 28 -1.10 -24.59 -24.85
N GLY A 29 -1.64 -23.63 -24.10
CA GLY A 29 -1.65 -23.68 -22.64
C GLY A 29 -2.36 -22.47 -22.04
N VAL A 30 -2.73 -22.61 -20.77
CA VAL A 30 -3.29 -21.54 -19.95
C VAL A 30 -2.44 -21.42 -18.69
N MET A 31 -2.16 -20.19 -18.29
CA MET A 31 -1.45 -19.89 -17.06
C MET A 31 -2.40 -19.29 -16.04
N LYS A 32 -2.03 -19.38 -14.76
CA LYS A 32 -2.74 -18.69 -13.68
C LYS A 32 -2.69 -17.18 -13.90
N ASP A 33 -3.74 -16.50 -13.47
CA ASP A 33 -3.82 -15.05 -13.49
C ASP A 33 -2.64 -14.44 -12.74
N PHE A 34 -2.03 -13.41 -13.33
CA PHE A 34 -0.96 -12.64 -12.73
C PHE A 34 -1.14 -11.16 -13.04
N HIS A 35 -0.68 -10.31 -12.13
CA HIS A 35 -0.72 -8.86 -12.31
C HIS A 35 0.41 -8.42 -13.21
N PHE A 36 0.07 -7.83 -14.36
CA PHE A 36 1.02 -7.28 -15.32
C PHE A 36 0.82 -5.76 -15.55
N GLU A 37 -0.18 -5.17 -14.90
CA GLU A 37 -0.51 -3.74 -14.91
C GLU A 37 -0.68 -3.23 -13.46
N SER A 38 -0.98 -1.93 -13.30
CA SER A 38 -1.33 -1.34 -12.00
C SER A 38 -2.49 -2.09 -11.33
N LEU A 39 -2.45 -2.24 -9.99
CA LEU A 39 -3.53 -2.86 -9.19
C LEU A 39 -4.88 -2.12 -9.27
N ARG A 40 -4.88 -0.91 -9.84
CA ARG A 40 -6.11 -0.18 -10.16
C ARG A 40 -6.90 -0.83 -11.29
N GLN A 41 -6.25 -1.63 -12.14
CA GLN A 41 -6.88 -2.32 -13.26
C GLN A 41 -7.16 -3.78 -12.93
N THR A 42 -8.31 -4.29 -13.36
CA THR A 42 -8.61 -5.72 -13.33
C THR A 42 -7.66 -6.45 -14.29
N ILE A 43 -7.22 -7.66 -13.94
CA ILE A 43 -6.42 -8.48 -14.84
C ILE A 43 -7.21 -8.70 -16.14
N ARG A 44 -6.73 -8.09 -17.22
CA ARG A 44 -7.34 -8.24 -18.55
C ARG A 44 -6.86 -9.55 -19.18
N PRO A 45 -7.68 -10.18 -20.04
CA PRO A 45 -7.22 -11.34 -20.80
C PRO A 45 -6.00 -10.97 -21.63
N MET A 46 -4.91 -11.73 -21.46
CA MET A 46 -3.69 -11.59 -22.24
C MET A 46 -3.45 -12.88 -23.03
N ALA A 47 -3.13 -12.74 -24.30
CA ALA A 47 -2.58 -13.82 -25.12
C ALA A 47 -1.09 -13.59 -25.32
N ILE A 48 -0.27 -14.55 -24.89
CA ILE A 48 1.18 -14.55 -25.12
C ILE A 48 1.44 -15.41 -26.36
N TYR A 49 2.10 -14.81 -27.36
CA TYR A 49 2.44 -15.49 -28.60
C TYR A 49 3.90 -15.91 -28.58
N LEU A 50 4.17 -17.13 -29.03
CA LEU A 50 5.54 -17.59 -29.28
C LEU A 50 6.14 -16.79 -30.44
N SER A 51 7.38 -16.34 -30.24
CA SER A 51 8.18 -15.67 -31.27
C SER A 51 8.34 -16.62 -32.46
N THR A 52 7.94 -16.18 -33.65
CA THR A 52 8.16 -16.89 -34.92
C THR A 52 9.11 -16.04 -35.77
N PRO A 53 9.75 -16.58 -36.83
CA PRO A 53 10.66 -15.80 -37.67
C PRO A 53 10.03 -14.50 -38.24
N GLN A 54 8.70 -14.49 -38.42
CA GLN A 54 7.91 -13.33 -38.81
C GLN A 54 7.50 -12.40 -37.66
N ILE A 55 7.55 -12.85 -36.40
CA ILE A 55 7.19 -12.10 -35.20
C ILE A 55 8.46 -11.91 -34.37
N ARG A 56 9.24 -10.88 -34.71
CA ARG A 56 10.39 -10.51 -33.87
C ARG A 56 9.89 -9.76 -32.64
N GLY A 57 10.25 -10.26 -31.46
CA GLY A 57 10.03 -9.53 -30.22
C GLY A 57 10.81 -8.21 -30.21
N ARG A 58 10.20 -7.13 -29.74
CA ARG A 58 10.88 -5.84 -29.53
C ARG A 58 11.86 -5.86 -28.36
N TYR A 59 11.67 -6.80 -27.43
CA TYR A 59 12.44 -6.91 -26.20
C TYR A 59 12.92 -8.36 -26.01
N THR A 60 14.11 -8.51 -25.44
CA THR A 60 14.65 -9.79 -24.99
C THR A 60 14.68 -9.81 -23.47
N SER A 61 13.99 -10.76 -22.85
CA SER A 61 14.00 -10.92 -21.39
C SER A 61 15.15 -11.83 -21.00
N VAL A 62 16.04 -11.35 -20.12
CA VAL A 62 17.16 -12.11 -19.57
C VAL A 62 16.99 -12.23 -18.06
N ARG A 63 17.00 -13.47 -17.55
CA ARG A 63 16.99 -13.71 -16.11
C ARG A 63 18.43 -13.76 -15.61
N ILE A 64 18.77 -12.90 -14.66
CA ILE A 64 20.11 -12.80 -14.05
C ILE A 64 20.09 -13.51 -12.70
N ALA A 65 21.14 -14.27 -12.39
CA ALA A 65 21.32 -14.88 -11.07
C ALA A 65 21.69 -13.81 -10.03
N PRO A 66 21.30 -13.97 -8.75
CA PRO A 66 21.70 -13.05 -7.69
C PRO A 66 23.23 -13.03 -7.54
N GLY A 67 23.82 -11.83 -7.40
CA GLY A 67 25.28 -11.65 -7.33
C GLY A 67 25.74 -10.37 -8.04
N ASP A 68 26.77 -10.48 -8.86
CA ASP A 68 27.34 -9.37 -9.64
C ASP A 68 26.46 -9.00 -10.86
N ILE A 69 25.46 -8.16 -10.60
CA ILE A 69 24.53 -7.66 -11.61
C ILE A 69 25.27 -6.78 -12.63
N SER A 70 26.13 -5.87 -12.17
CA SER A 70 26.87 -4.94 -13.03
C SER A 70 27.78 -5.67 -14.02
N GLY A 71 28.54 -6.66 -13.53
CA GLY A 71 29.39 -7.50 -14.39
C GLY A 71 28.57 -8.34 -15.36
N THR A 72 27.40 -8.85 -14.94
CA THR A 72 26.51 -9.60 -15.84
C THR A 72 25.94 -8.71 -16.95
N VAL A 73 25.50 -7.49 -16.63
CA VAL A 73 25.00 -6.54 -17.63
C VAL A 73 26.09 -6.16 -18.63
N ALA A 74 27.33 -5.92 -18.17
CA ALA A 74 28.46 -5.64 -19.05
C ALA A 74 28.75 -6.81 -20.01
N ASN A 75 28.66 -8.06 -19.53
CA ASN A 75 28.80 -9.24 -20.38
C ASN A 75 27.68 -9.36 -21.41
N VAL A 76 26.43 -9.09 -21.00
CA VAL A 76 25.28 -9.08 -21.92
C VAL A 76 25.43 -8.00 -22.98
N GLU A 77 25.88 -6.80 -22.60
CA GLU A 77 26.16 -5.71 -23.54
C GLU A 77 27.21 -6.10 -24.58
N LYS A 78 28.28 -6.78 -24.16
CA LYS A 78 29.33 -7.26 -25.08
C LYS A 78 28.76 -8.25 -26.10
N ILE A 79 28.01 -9.25 -25.63
CA ILE A 79 27.34 -10.23 -26.51
C ILE A 79 26.37 -9.50 -27.46
N TRP A 80 25.60 -8.54 -26.95
CA TRP A 80 24.68 -7.77 -27.77
C TRP A 80 25.41 -7.02 -28.89
N LYS A 81 26.54 -6.37 -28.61
CA LYS A 81 27.33 -5.65 -29.62
C LYS A 81 27.85 -6.57 -30.73
N GLU A 82 28.22 -7.80 -30.39
CA GLU A 82 28.69 -8.81 -31.36
C GLU A 82 27.55 -9.30 -32.27
N PHE A 83 26.35 -9.51 -31.72
CA PHE A 83 25.21 -10.07 -32.47
C PHE A 83 24.33 -9.03 -33.18
N ALA A 84 24.18 -7.82 -32.62
CA ALA A 84 23.16 -6.86 -33.03
C ALA A 84 23.61 -5.84 -34.09
N GLY A 85 24.80 -6.02 -34.67
CA GLY A 85 25.24 -5.26 -35.86
C GLY A 85 25.24 -3.73 -35.70
N GLY A 86 25.56 -3.23 -34.50
CA GLY A 86 25.64 -1.79 -34.21
C GLY A 86 24.39 -1.15 -33.61
N GLN A 87 23.36 -1.92 -33.25
CA GLN A 87 22.23 -1.40 -32.47
C GLN A 87 22.66 -1.00 -31.05
N ALA A 88 22.14 0.13 -30.55
CA ALA A 88 22.37 0.56 -29.18
C ALA A 88 21.86 -0.48 -28.17
N PHE A 89 22.63 -0.69 -27.11
CA PHE A 89 22.23 -1.55 -26.00
C PHE A 89 21.39 -0.73 -25.02
N GLU A 90 20.07 -0.95 -25.06
CA GLU A 90 19.13 -0.36 -24.12
C GLU A 90 18.57 -1.46 -23.22
N TYR A 91 18.58 -1.22 -21.91
CA TYR A 91 18.03 -2.15 -20.93
C TYR A 91 17.25 -1.41 -19.86
N VAL A 92 16.27 -2.12 -19.30
CA VAL A 92 15.51 -1.68 -18.13
C VAL A 92 15.42 -2.86 -17.18
N PHE A 93 15.63 -2.61 -15.89
CA PHE A 93 15.37 -3.64 -14.90
C PHE A 93 13.87 -3.72 -14.62
N PHE A 94 13.36 -4.94 -14.55
CA PHE A 94 11.93 -5.20 -14.40
C PHE A 94 11.38 -4.72 -13.05
N ASP A 95 12.20 -4.80 -11.99
CA ASP A 95 11.88 -4.30 -10.64
C ASP A 95 11.73 -2.78 -10.59
N GLN A 96 12.55 -2.03 -11.35
CA GLN A 96 12.45 -0.57 -11.44
C GLN A 96 11.17 -0.14 -12.15
N GLU A 97 10.83 -0.80 -13.26
CA GLU A 97 9.60 -0.53 -14.00
C GLU A 97 8.36 -0.87 -13.16
N PHE A 98 8.41 -2.01 -12.45
CA PHE A 98 7.35 -2.38 -11.52
C PHE A 98 7.23 -1.36 -10.37
N SER A 99 8.35 -0.95 -9.76
CA SER A 99 8.37 0.06 -8.69
C SER A 99 7.78 1.41 -9.15
N ARG A 100 7.97 1.77 -10.43
CA ARG A 100 7.40 2.99 -11.02
C ARG A 100 5.88 2.96 -11.05
N LEU A 101 5.28 1.78 -11.27
CA LEU A 101 3.82 1.61 -11.24
C LEU A 101 3.22 1.85 -9.84
N TYR A 102 4.01 1.72 -8.77
CA TYR A 102 3.59 1.93 -7.37
C TYR A 102 4.14 3.19 -6.72
N ALA A 103 4.99 3.95 -7.42
CA ALA A 103 5.68 5.10 -6.85
C ALA A 103 4.72 6.20 -6.38
N THR A 104 3.59 6.37 -7.09
CA THR A 104 2.55 7.35 -6.72
C THR A 104 1.87 6.93 -5.42
N GLU A 105 1.44 5.68 -5.32
CA GLU A 105 0.80 5.11 -4.13
C GLU A 105 1.73 5.21 -2.91
N GLN A 106 3.00 4.89 -3.07
CA GLN A 106 3.98 4.97 -1.99
C GLN A 106 4.24 6.40 -1.54
N ARG A 107 4.32 7.37 -2.48
CA ARG A 107 4.44 8.80 -2.14
C ARG A 107 3.21 9.32 -1.40
N THR A 108 2.01 8.96 -1.85
CA THR A 108 0.77 9.35 -1.15
C THR A 108 0.74 8.76 0.26
N GLY A 109 1.13 7.50 0.43
CA GLY A 109 1.24 6.87 1.75
C GLY A 109 2.24 7.58 2.66
N GLN A 110 3.40 7.99 2.13
CA GLN A 110 4.40 8.76 2.88
C GLN A 110 3.85 10.12 3.33
N ILE A 111 3.19 10.85 2.44
CA ILE A 111 2.59 12.16 2.74
C ILE A 111 1.53 12.01 3.85
N LEU A 112 0.61 11.04 3.72
CA LEU A 112 -0.40 10.76 4.74
C LEU A 112 0.22 10.38 6.09
N THR A 113 1.31 9.61 6.08
CA THR A 113 2.03 9.22 7.29
C THR A 113 2.63 10.44 7.99
N ILE A 114 3.29 11.33 7.26
CA ILE A 114 3.88 12.56 7.80
C ILE A 114 2.78 13.44 8.42
N PHE A 115 1.68 13.68 7.70
CA PHE A 115 0.56 14.45 8.23
C PHE A 115 -0.09 13.80 9.46
N SER A 116 -0.20 12.47 9.49
CA SER A 116 -0.73 11.74 10.64
C SER A 116 0.16 11.91 11.88
N VAL A 117 1.48 11.80 11.72
CA VAL A 117 2.44 12.03 12.81
C VAL A 117 2.35 13.46 13.32
N LEU A 118 2.31 14.45 12.43
CA LEU A 118 2.15 15.86 12.81
C LEU A 118 0.82 16.10 13.54
N ALA A 119 -0.28 15.55 13.05
CA ALA A 119 -1.59 15.66 13.68
C ALA A 119 -1.60 15.05 15.09
N ILE A 120 -0.93 13.89 15.28
CA ILE A 120 -0.77 13.27 16.59
C ILE A 120 0.02 14.19 17.53
N LEU A 121 1.14 14.77 17.09
CA LEU A 121 1.93 15.69 17.92
C LEU A 121 1.11 16.91 18.34
N ILE A 122 0.37 17.52 17.42
CA ILE A 122 -0.49 18.68 17.70
C ILE A 122 -1.61 18.28 18.69
N ALA A 123 -2.21 17.10 18.51
CA ALA A 123 -3.23 16.59 19.43
C ALA A 123 -2.66 16.36 20.84
N CYS A 124 -1.43 15.81 20.95
CA CYS A 124 -0.75 15.65 22.24
C CYS A 124 -0.50 16.99 22.92
N LEU A 125 -0.05 18.01 22.18
CA LEU A 125 0.15 19.36 22.74
C LEU A 125 -1.17 19.95 23.25
N GLY A 126 -2.27 19.79 22.51
CA GLY A 126 -3.60 20.23 22.93
C GLY A 126 -4.10 19.50 24.18
N LEU A 127 -3.95 18.18 24.21
CA LEU A 127 -4.32 17.36 25.35
C LEU A 127 -3.49 17.69 26.59
N PHE A 128 -2.18 17.86 26.44
CA PHE A 128 -1.26 18.29 27.50
C PHE A 128 -1.64 19.66 28.05
N GLY A 129 -1.96 20.62 27.19
CA GLY A 129 -2.43 21.95 27.60
C GLY A 129 -3.73 21.89 28.41
N LEU A 130 -4.71 21.10 27.94
CA LEU A 130 -5.96 20.88 28.65
C LEU A 130 -5.75 20.16 30.00
N ALA A 131 -4.89 19.16 30.03
CA ALA A 131 -4.55 18.42 31.25
C ALA A 131 -3.86 19.32 32.28
N SER A 132 -2.91 20.15 31.84
CA SER A 132 -2.20 21.13 32.68
C SER A 132 -3.18 22.14 33.29
N PHE A 133 -4.04 22.73 32.45
CA PHE A 133 -5.04 23.70 32.89
C PHE A 133 -6.06 23.10 33.88
N THR A 134 -6.52 21.87 33.61
CA THR A 134 -7.47 21.17 34.49
C THR A 134 -6.83 20.82 35.83
N THR A 135 -5.57 20.40 35.81
CA THR A 135 -4.80 20.13 37.03
C THR A 135 -4.63 21.39 37.86
N GLU A 136 -4.32 22.52 37.22
CA GLU A 136 -4.18 23.82 37.88
C GLU A 136 -5.50 24.26 38.56
N GLN A 137 -6.64 24.17 37.85
CA GLN A 137 -7.96 24.47 38.44
C GLN A 137 -8.32 23.57 39.63
N ARG A 138 -7.94 22.29 39.58
CA ARG A 138 -8.28 21.30 40.61
C ARG A 138 -7.19 21.13 41.67
N THR A 139 -6.15 21.95 41.66
CA THR A 139 -5.01 21.87 42.61
C THR A 139 -5.47 21.82 44.07
N LYS A 140 -6.47 22.62 44.45
CA LYS A 140 -6.99 22.66 45.83
C LYS A 140 -7.67 21.34 46.24
N GLU A 141 -8.47 20.74 45.36
CA GLU A 141 -9.13 19.46 45.62
C GLU A 141 -8.12 18.31 45.68
N ILE A 142 -7.17 18.30 44.74
CA ILE A 142 -6.10 17.31 44.67
C ILE A 142 -5.19 17.39 45.91
N GLY A 143 -4.87 18.61 46.37
CA GLY A 143 -4.09 18.86 47.58
C GLY A 143 -4.76 18.30 48.84
N ILE A 144 -6.07 18.52 49.01
CA ILE A 144 -6.84 17.97 50.14
C ILE A 144 -6.83 16.44 50.09
N ARG A 145 -7.12 15.82 48.93
CA ARG A 145 -7.10 14.36 48.78
C ARG A 145 -5.72 13.76 49.07
N LYS A 146 -4.64 14.42 48.63
CA LYS A 146 -3.26 13.94 48.82
C LYS A 146 -2.85 13.96 50.30
N VAL A 147 -3.25 14.99 51.06
CA VAL A 147 -3.02 15.05 52.51
C VAL A 147 -3.86 14.00 53.26
N LEU A 148 -5.04 13.66 52.74
CA LEU A 148 -5.88 12.56 53.25
C LEU A 148 -5.39 11.15 52.85
N GLY A 149 -4.21 11.03 52.22
CA GLY A 149 -3.58 9.75 51.91
C GLY A 149 -3.89 9.18 50.52
N ALA A 150 -4.49 9.96 49.62
CA ALA A 150 -4.70 9.50 48.24
C ALA A 150 -3.37 9.35 47.50
N SER A 151 -3.19 8.21 46.81
CA SER A 151 -2.00 7.95 46.01
C SER A 151 -1.97 8.80 44.74
N VAL A 152 -0.77 9.16 44.27
CA VAL A 152 -0.57 9.95 43.03
C VAL A 152 -1.23 9.26 41.83
N GLY A 153 -1.18 7.93 41.76
CA GLY A 153 -1.83 7.15 40.71
C GLY A 153 -3.36 7.29 40.69
N SER A 154 -4.01 7.44 41.85
CA SER A 154 -5.47 7.63 41.89
C SER A 154 -5.91 8.95 41.24
N VAL A 155 -5.09 10.00 41.34
CA VAL A 155 -5.33 11.31 40.74
C VAL A 155 -5.12 11.25 39.22
N VAL A 156 -4.04 10.61 38.77
CA VAL A 156 -3.75 10.42 37.34
C VAL A 156 -4.87 9.62 36.66
N VAL A 157 -5.34 8.53 37.27
CA VAL A 157 -6.44 7.73 36.73
C VAL A 157 -7.76 8.52 36.67
N LEU A 158 -8.03 9.34 37.68
CA LEU A 158 -9.23 10.19 37.70
C LEU A 158 -9.22 11.20 36.54
N LEU A 159 -8.09 11.90 36.34
CA LEU A 159 -7.92 12.85 35.24
C LEU A 159 -7.97 12.15 33.88
N PHE A 160 -7.25 11.04 33.72
CA PHE A 160 -7.26 10.26 32.49
C PHE A 160 -8.67 9.79 32.11
N LYS A 161 -9.49 9.37 33.08
CA LYS A 161 -10.86 8.90 32.81
C LYS A 161 -11.75 9.98 32.17
N GLU A 162 -11.56 11.24 32.55
CA GLU A 162 -12.29 12.37 31.94
C GLU A 162 -11.92 12.54 30.46
N PHE A 163 -10.63 12.42 30.12
CA PHE A 163 -10.16 12.51 28.74
C PHE A 163 -10.46 11.25 27.92
N ALA A 164 -10.29 10.05 28.51
CA ALA A 164 -10.48 8.76 27.85
C ALA A 164 -11.90 8.61 27.28
N LYS A 165 -12.92 9.13 27.98
CA LYS A 165 -14.30 9.15 27.47
C LYS A 165 -14.39 9.91 26.14
N TRP A 166 -13.80 11.09 26.06
CA TRP A 166 -13.81 11.90 24.84
C TRP A 166 -12.96 11.29 23.72
N VAL A 167 -11.80 10.72 24.06
CA VAL A 167 -10.95 9.99 23.10
C VAL A 167 -11.70 8.81 22.50
N LEU A 168 -12.43 8.03 23.32
CA LEU A 168 -13.22 6.90 22.84
C LEU A 168 -14.35 7.34 21.89
N ILE A 169 -15.09 8.39 22.24
CA ILE A 169 -16.15 8.93 21.37
C ILE A 169 -15.57 9.40 20.04
N ALA A 170 -14.47 10.17 20.08
CA ALA A 170 -13.78 10.62 18.88
C ALA A 170 -13.29 9.44 18.03
N THR A 171 -12.78 8.38 18.66
CA THR A 171 -12.30 7.17 17.98
C THR A 171 -13.43 6.45 17.24
N VAL A 172 -14.60 6.26 17.88
CA VAL A 172 -15.76 5.62 17.25
C VAL A 172 -16.24 6.42 16.04
N LEU A 173 -16.30 7.75 16.15
CA LEU A 173 -16.65 8.63 15.02
C LEU A 173 -15.61 8.56 13.90
N ALA A 174 -14.32 8.57 14.27
CA ALA A 174 -13.21 8.46 13.33
C ALA A 174 -13.23 7.12 12.58
N TRP A 175 -13.59 6.01 13.22
CA TRP A 175 -13.72 4.71 12.56
C TRP A 175 -14.76 4.74 11.45
N GLY A 176 -15.94 5.32 11.69
CA GLY A 176 -16.98 5.44 10.67
C GLY A 176 -16.52 6.27 9.47
N LEU A 177 -15.89 7.42 9.74
CA LEU A 177 -15.36 8.30 8.69
C LEU A 177 -14.22 7.63 7.91
N ALA A 178 -13.29 6.98 8.62
CA ALA A 178 -12.15 6.31 8.03
C ALA A 178 -12.58 5.10 7.19
N TYR A 179 -13.54 4.31 7.66
CA TYR A 179 -14.11 3.20 6.90
C TYR A 179 -14.77 3.69 5.61
N TYR A 180 -15.55 4.78 5.67
CA TYR A 180 -16.17 5.38 4.50
C TYR A 180 -15.13 5.90 3.49
N ALA A 181 -14.15 6.69 3.97
CA ALA A 181 -13.10 7.25 3.12
C ALA A 181 -12.19 6.17 2.51
N ALA A 182 -11.79 5.17 3.31
CA ALA A 182 -11.02 4.03 2.83
C ALA A 182 -11.81 3.21 1.80
N GLY A 183 -13.11 2.98 2.05
CA GLY A 183 -13.99 2.30 1.11
C GLY A 183 -14.08 3.02 -0.24
N GLN A 184 -14.29 4.35 -0.23
CA GLN A 184 -14.31 5.17 -1.45
C GLN A 184 -12.97 5.15 -2.18
N TRP A 185 -11.85 5.19 -1.45
CA TRP A 185 -10.53 5.12 -2.06
C TRP A 185 -10.24 3.73 -2.65
N LEU A 186 -10.58 2.66 -1.94
CA LEU A 186 -10.41 1.26 -2.33
C LEU A 186 -11.29 0.85 -3.51
N GLN A 187 -12.40 1.53 -3.79
CA GLN A 187 -13.21 1.30 -4.99
C GLN A 187 -12.44 1.52 -6.29
N ASN A 188 -11.39 2.35 -6.27
CA ASN A 188 -10.53 2.59 -7.43
C ASN A 188 -9.51 1.46 -7.67
N PHE A 189 -9.54 0.40 -6.85
CA PHE A 189 -8.67 -0.75 -6.96
C PHE A 189 -9.49 -1.98 -7.33
N ALA A 190 -9.08 -2.65 -8.40
CA ALA A 190 -9.69 -3.90 -8.83
C ALA A 190 -9.45 -5.02 -7.79
N TYR A 191 -8.28 -4.98 -7.14
CA TYR A 191 -7.91 -5.86 -6.04
C TYR A 191 -7.80 -5.01 -4.77
N ARG A 192 -8.84 -5.08 -3.94
CA ARG A 192 -8.94 -4.37 -2.67
C ARG A 192 -8.65 -5.31 -1.50
N VAL A 193 -7.99 -4.76 -0.48
CA VAL A 193 -7.86 -5.40 0.82
C VAL A 193 -9.11 -5.09 1.62
N ASP A 194 -9.65 -6.09 2.32
CA ASP A 194 -10.75 -5.88 3.24
C ASP A 194 -10.25 -5.13 4.48
N VAL A 195 -10.97 -4.07 4.86
CA VAL A 195 -10.60 -3.26 6.03
C VAL A 195 -11.00 -4.03 7.28
N ASP A 196 -10.02 -4.70 7.88
CA ASP A 196 -10.23 -5.48 9.10
C ASP A 196 -10.44 -4.57 10.33
N LEU A 197 -11.39 -4.95 11.19
CA LEU A 197 -11.65 -4.32 12.47
C LEU A 197 -10.42 -4.33 13.39
N LEU A 198 -9.50 -5.28 13.22
CA LEU A 198 -8.27 -5.36 14.00
C LEU A 198 -7.39 -4.12 13.86
N ILE A 199 -7.32 -3.52 12.67
CA ILE A 199 -6.52 -2.31 12.42
C ILE A 199 -7.10 -1.13 13.21
N PHE A 200 -8.42 -1.02 13.23
CA PHE A 200 -9.14 0.00 13.99
C PHE A 200 -8.94 -0.16 15.49
N LEU A 201 -9.03 -1.39 16.01
CA LEU A 201 -8.74 -1.70 17.41
C LEU A 201 -7.29 -1.36 17.78
N GLY A 202 -6.33 -1.74 16.94
CA GLY A 202 -4.92 -1.40 17.14
C GLY A 202 -4.68 0.11 17.20
N ALA A 203 -5.29 0.87 16.29
CA ALA A 203 -5.22 2.33 16.28
C ALA A 203 -5.87 2.97 17.52
N ALA A 204 -7.00 2.44 17.99
CA ALA A 204 -7.68 2.92 19.20
C ALA A 204 -6.83 2.68 20.46
N ILE A 205 -6.21 1.50 20.58
CA ILE A 205 -5.31 1.17 21.68
C ILE A 205 -4.10 2.11 21.66
N LEU A 206 -3.50 2.32 20.48
CA LEU A 206 -2.37 3.23 20.32
C LEU A 206 -2.74 4.67 20.72
N ALA A 207 -3.90 5.16 20.27
CA ALA A 207 -4.39 6.49 20.62
C ALA A 207 -4.61 6.65 22.15
N LEU A 208 -5.17 5.63 22.81
CA LEU A 208 -5.33 5.62 24.26
C LEU A 208 -3.99 5.59 25.00
N ILE A 209 -3.01 4.83 24.52
CA ILE A 209 -1.66 4.80 25.09
C ILE A 209 -1.00 6.19 25.00
N ILE A 210 -1.06 6.82 23.82
CA ILE A 210 -0.50 8.17 23.61
C ILE A 210 -1.19 9.18 24.52
N ALA A 211 -2.52 9.15 24.62
CA ALA A 211 -3.28 10.02 25.50
C ALA A 211 -2.92 9.80 26.97
N PHE A 212 -2.77 8.54 27.39
CA PHE A 212 -2.38 8.19 28.76
C PHE A 212 -0.99 8.73 29.09
N ILE A 213 0.00 8.51 28.23
CA ILE A 213 1.37 9.02 28.41
C ILE A 213 1.36 10.55 28.52
N THR A 214 0.58 11.22 27.67
CA THR A 214 0.51 12.69 27.64
C THR A 214 -0.15 13.28 28.89
N VAL A 215 -1.14 12.61 29.46
CA VAL A 215 -1.82 13.06 30.70
C VAL A 215 -1.04 12.66 31.97
N SER A 216 -0.22 11.61 31.89
CA SER A 216 0.56 11.11 33.03
C SER A 216 1.72 12.03 33.44
N TYR A 217 2.12 12.96 32.58
CA TYR A 217 3.26 13.86 32.75
C TYR A 217 2.78 15.29 33.06
#